data_AF-A0A1G2NAK2-F1
#
_entry.id   AF-A0A1G2NAK2-F1
#
_cell.length_a   1.000
_cell.length_b   1.000
_cell.length_c   1.000
_cell.angle_alpha   90.00
_cell.angle_beta   90.00
_cell.angle_gamma   90.00
#
_symmetry.space_group_name_H-M   'P 1'
#
loop_
_entity.id
_entity.type
_entity.pdbx_description
1 polymer ?
#
loop_
_entity_poly.entity_id
_entity_poly.type
_entity_poly.pdbx_seq_one_letter_code
_entity_poly.pdbx_strand_id
1 'polypeptide(L)'
;MKYFYGLSARKNGLQSHGPQKALKMNIEEIERLLRVVSDPLRHQWEIRKLNSRSLLDVKKSREDAIKLGKKSQRKSELWIGISVIPGVIFSLSCIAYSNGSGPMPGILLAWLTGITVLLGTGALWNSRRWRIVRESTGQTVSACDSIFENFKRSVDSLNPLGTGKTYWDLITSEYVSDKATGLAERVLDAEERFDNCRHKRNVSRYDVVYSGQWVDSCQGCFKRLWCAATNDFGIELDKADIYRKAAASLEKGKAPVEPR
;
A
#
# COMPACT_ATOMS: atom_id res chain seq x y z
N MET A 1 45.70 2.17 -4.55
CA MET A 1 45.22 1.27 -5.62
C MET A 1 45.10 -0.14 -5.08
N LYS A 2 43.86 -0.66 -4.98
CA LYS A 2 43.41 -2.03 -5.30
C LYS A 2 42.00 -2.21 -4.73
N TYR A 3 41.03 -2.19 -5.63
CA TYR A 3 39.60 -2.38 -5.37
C TYR A 3 39.32 -3.86 -5.13
N PHE A 4 38.57 -4.19 -4.08
CA PHE A 4 37.93 -5.50 -3.93
C PHE A 4 36.48 -5.39 -4.44
N TYR A 5 36.27 -5.78 -5.69
CA TYR A 5 34.95 -6.07 -6.24
C TYR A 5 34.59 -7.52 -5.90
N GLY A 6 33.72 -7.71 -4.91
CA GLY A 6 33.08 -8.98 -4.62
C GLY A 6 31.87 -9.21 -5.53
N LEU A 7 32.12 -9.56 -6.79
CA LEU A 7 31.14 -10.16 -7.69
C LEU A 7 30.89 -11.60 -7.24
N SER A 8 29.81 -11.82 -6.50
CA SER A 8 29.26 -13.16 -6.24
C SER A 8 27.96 -13.30 -7.03
N ALA A 9 28.09 -13.72 -8.29
CA ALA A 9 27.01 -14.35 -9.02
C ALA A 9 26.68 -15.70 -8.34
N ARG A 10 25.51 -15.79 -7.68
CA ARG A 10 24.95 -17.07 -7.24
C ARG A 10 23.50 -17.20 -7.73
N LYS A 11 23.40 -18.00 -8.78
CA LYS A 11 22.37 -19.00 -9.09
C LYS A 11 20.91 -18.56 -8.92
N ASN A 12 20.25 -18.49 -10.07
CA ASN A 12 18.85 -18.77 -10.29
C ASN A 12 18.38 -19.94 -9.41
N GLY A 13 17.80 -19.61 -8.26
CA GLY A 13 16.78 -20.42 -7.63
C GLY A 13 15.48 -19.68 -7.87
N LEU A 14 14.53 -20.31 -8.58
CA LEU A 14 13.12 -19.95 -8.45
C LEU A 14 12.79 -19.99 -6.96
N GLN A 15 12.86 -18.85 -6.29
CA GLN A 15 12.14 -18.65 -5.05
C GLN A 15 10.69 -18.64 -5.46
N SER A 16 10.02 -19.78 -5.27
CA SER A 16 8.58 -19.79 -5.12
C SER A 16 8.25 -18.71 -4.10
N HIS A 17 7.67 -17.61 -4.57
CA HIS A 17 7.06 -16.63 -3.69
C HIS A 17 5.95 -17.37 -2.95
N GLY A 18 6.28 -17.91 -1.77
CA GLY A 18 5.27 -18.12 -0.74
C GLY A 18 4.51 -16.80 -0.61
N PRO A 19 3.19 -16.84 -0.32
CA PRO A 19 2.36 -15.65 -0.38
C PRO A 19 3.05 -14.56 0.44
N GLN A 20 3.60 -13.55 -0.25
CA GLN A 20 4.05 -12.34 0.42
C GLN A 20 2.85 -11.95 1.26
N LYS A 21 3.01 -11.94 2.58
CA LYS A 21 2.04 -11.28 3.45
C LYS A 21 2.04 -9.83 2.96
N ALA A 22 1.15 -9.53 2.03
CA ALA A 22 0.87 -8.17 1.61
C ALA A 22 0.59 -7.44 2.93
N LEU A 23 1.43 -6.46 3.23
CA LEU A 23 1.26 -5.65 4.42
C LEU A 23 -0.14 -5.07 4.32
N LYS A 24 -1.04 -5.56 5.17
CA LYS A 24 -2.45 -5.20 5.06
C LYS A 24 -2.59 -3.75 5.50
N MET A 25 -2.97 -2.88 4.57
CA MET A 25 -3.04 -1.47 4.87
C MET A 25 -4.14 -1.19 5.92
N ASN A 26 -3.81 -0.40 6.95
CA ASN A 26 -4.76 -0.07 8.01
C ASN A 26 -5.90 0.81 7.44
N ILE A 27 -7.16 0.53 7.80
CA ILE A 27 -8.33 1.28 7.32
C ILE A 27 -8.26 2.76 7.70
N GLU A 28 -7.76 3.06 8.89
CA GLU A 28 -7.57 4.43 9.39
C GLU A 28 -6.57 5.20 8.54
N GLU A 29 -5.53 4.52 8.07
CA GLU A 29 -4.52 5.10 7.19
C GLU A 29 -5.11 5.38 5.79
N ILE A 30 -5.97 4.49 5.27
CA ILE A 30 -6.70 4.74 4.03
C ILE A 30 -7.57 6.00 4.18
N GLU A 31 -8.30 6.10 5.28
CA GLU A 31 -9.16 7.25 5.56
C GLU A 31 -8.37 8.53 5.81
N ARG A 32 -7.18 8.45 6.42
CA ARG A 32 -6.26 9.58 6.55
C ARG A 32 -5.85 10.08 5.17
N LEU A 33 -5.33 9.21 4.31
CA LEU A 33 -4.86 9.57 2.98
C LEU A 33 -5.97 10.22 2.13
N LEU A 34 -7.18 9.66 2.18
CA LEU A 34 -8.33 10.20 1.45
C LEU A 34 -8.78 11.58 1.93
N ARG A 35 -8.58 11.90 3.22
CA ARG A 35 -8.91 13.21 3.80
C ARG A 35 -7.81 14.25 3.59
N VAL A 36 -6.57 13.80 3.62
CA VAL A 36 -5.38 14.65 3.58
C VAL A 36 -5.11 15.17 2.17
N VAL A 37 -5.40 14.39 1.13
CA VAL A 37 -5.27 14.87 -0.25
C VAL A 37 -6.56 15.55 -0.67
N SER A 38 -6.47 16.78 -1.20
CA SER A 38 -7.64 17.51 -1.69
C SER A 38 -8.37 16.73 -2.79
N ASP A 39 -9.69 16.89 -2.87
CA ASP A 39 -10.52 16.19 -3.86
C ASP A 39 -10.03 16.40 -5.30
N PRO A 40 -9.66 17.62 -5.75
CA PRO A 40 -9.14 17.83 -7.10
C PRO A 40 -7.85 17.05 -7.38
N LEU A 41 -6.90 17.05 -6.44
CA LEU A 41 -5.62 16.32 -6.60
C LEU A 41 -5.82 14.81 -6.58
N ARG A 42 -6.67 14.33 -5.67
CA ARG A 42 -7.03 12.92 -5.61
C ARG A 42 -7.65 12.47 -6.93
N HIS A 43 -8.56 13.27 -7.49
CA HIS A 43 -9.19 12.96 -8.76
C HIS A 43 -8.20 12.90 -9.93
N GLN A 44 -7.23 13.82 -9.99
CA GLN A 44 -6.18 13.77 -11.01
C GLN A 44 -5.33 12.50 -10.89
N TRP A 45 -5.01 12.08 -9.67
CA TRP A 45 -4.31 10.81 -9.43
C TRP A 45 -5.16 9.60 -9.89
N GLU A 46 -6.46 9.59 -9.58
CA GLU A 46 -7.41 8.54 -10.01
C GLU A 46 -7.49 8.43 -11.54
N ILE A 47 -7.56 9.56 -12.26
CA ILE A 47 -7.54 9.57 -13.73
C ILE A 47 -6.26 8.91 -14.25
N ARG A 48 -5.11 9.29 -13.71
CA ARG A 48 -3.79 8.88 -14.24
C ARG A 48 -3.38 7.46 -13.86
N LYS A 49 -3.74 6.99 -12.67
CA LYS A 49 -3.26 5.72 -12.11
C LYS A 49 -4.34 4.64 -12.05
N LEU A 50 -5.61 5.02 -12.08
CA LEU A 50 -6.75 4.11 -11.96
C LEU A 50 -7.73 4.17 -13.13
N ASN A 51 -7.37 4.82 -14.24
CA ASN A 51 -8.25 4.99 -15.41
C ASN A 51 -9.63 5.54 -14.99
N SER A 52 -9.63 6.58 -14.15
CA SER A 52 -10.82 7.25 -13.63
C SER A 52 -11.68 6.45 -12.66
N ARG A 53 -11.22 5.28 -12.19
CA ARG A 53 -11.87 4.58 -11.08
C ARG A 53 -11.59 5.30 -9.76
N SER A 54 -12.64 5.61 -9.00
CA SER A 54 -12.49 6.31 -7.71
C SER A 54 -11.83 5.45 -6.64
N LEU A 55 -10.94 6.05 -5.85
CA LEU A 55 -10.37 5.44 -4.66
C LEU A 55 -11.44 5.15 -3.60
N LEU A 56 -12.56 5.91 -3.57
CA LEU A 56 -13.70 5.61 -2.70
C LEU A 56 -14.37 4.29 -3.10
N ASP A 57 -14.51 4.02 -4.40
CA ASP A 57 -15.03 2.75 -4.90
C ASP A 57 -14.06 1.59 -4.64
N VAL A 58 -12.75 1.85 -4.74
CA VAL A 58 -11.72 0.86 -4.35
C VAL A 58 -11.80 0.55 -2.85
N LYS A 59 -12.00 1.56 -2.00
CA LYS A 59 -12.21 1.38 -0.54
C LYS A 59 -13.46 0.53 -0.28
N LYS A 60 -14.58 0.89 -0.90
CA LYS A 60 -15.84 0.16 -0.76
C LYS A 60 -15.72 -1.30 -1.22
N SER A 61 -15.13 -1.53 -2.39
CA SER A 61 -14.87 -2.86 -2.93
C SER A 61 -14.01 -3.72 -1.99
N ARG A 62 -13.00 -3.13 -1.37
CA ARG A 62 -12.19 -3.78 -0.34
C ARG A 62 -13.01 -4.16 0.89
N GLU A 63 -13.81 -3.24 1.43
CA GLU A 63 -14.66 -3.49 2.60
C GLU A 63 -15.69 -4.58 2.34
N ASP A 64 -16.32 -4.55 1.16
CA ASP A 64 -17.30 -5.55 0.74
C ASP A 64 -16.65 -6.92 0.56
N ALA A 65 -15.45 -6.98 -0.02
CA ALA A 65 -14.66 -8.20 -0.10
C ALA A 65 -14.29 -8.75 1.29
N ILE A 66 -13.92 -7.89 2.25
CA ILE A 66 -13.65 -8.30 3.64
C ILE A 66 -14.92 -8.87 4.30
N LYS A 67 -16.07 -8.19 4.15
CA LYS A 67 -17.35 -8.65 4.70
C LYS A 67 -17.76 -9.99 4.09
N LEU A 68 -17.61 -10.15 2.77
CA LEU A 68 -17.91 -11.39 2.07
C LEU A 68 -16.93 -12.52 2.43
N GLY A 69 -15.65 -12.22 2.61
CA GLY A 69 -14.62 -13.14 3.11
C GLY A 69 -14.95 -13.68 4.50
N LYS A 70 -15.39 -12.82 5.43
CA LYS A 70 -15.86 -13.25 6.76
C LYS A 70 -17.13 -14.12 6.68
N LYS A 71 -18.09 -13.75 5.82
CA LYS A 71 -19.33 -14.51 5.63
C LYS A 71 -19.05 -15.89 5.01
N SER A 72 -18.17 -15.95 4.01
CA SER A 72 -17.77 -17.20 3.34
C SER A 72 -17.02 -18.13 4.28
N GLN A 73 -16.13 -17.60 5.13
CA GLN A 73 -15.46 -18.38 6.17
C GLN A 73 -16.48 -19.04 7.12
N ARG A 74 -17.40 -18.25 7.71
CA ARG A 74 -18.44 -18.78 8.61
C ARG A 74 -19.30 -19.85 7.93
N LYS A 75 -19.68 -19.63 6.67
CA LYS A 75 -20.46 -20.62 5.91
C LYS A 75 -19.67 -21.88 5.61
N SER A 76 -18.39 -21.77 5.23
CA SER A 76 -17.53 -22.93 4.99
C SER A 76 -17.37 -23.77 6.26
N GLU A 77 -17.12 -23.15 7.41
CA GLU A 77 -17.03 -23.80 8.72
C GLU A 77 -18.34 -24.48 9.11
N LEU A 78 -19.49 -23.82 8.91
CA LEU A 78 -20.81 -24.39 9.17
C LEU A 78 -21.08 -25.63 8.31
N TRP A 79 -20.77 -25.58 7.01
CA TRP A 79 -20.92 -26.73 6.12
C TRP A 79 -19.94 -27.87 6.45
N ILE A 80 -18.72 -27.57 6.90
CA ILE A 80 -17.81 -28.59 7.44
C ILE A 80 -18.45 -29.26 8.67
N GLY A 81 -19.01 -28.48 9.60
CA GLY A 81 -19.71 -29.04 10.77
C GLY A 81 -20.89 -29.94 10.38
N ILE A 82 -21.74 -29.50 9.45
CA ILE A 82 -22.86 -30.29 8.93
C ILE A 82 -22.38 -31.59 8.26
N SER A 83 -21.21 -31.60 7.61
CA SER A 83 -20.69 -32.83 6.98
C SER A 83 -20.31 -33.93 7.98
N VAL A 84 -20.03 -33.57 9.24
CA VAL A 84 -19.60 -34.53 10.29
C VAL A 84 -20.79 -35.16 11.01
N ILE A 85 -21.90 -34.42 11.18
CA ILE A 85 -23.09 -34.85 11.94
C ILE A 85 -23.67 -36.19 11.42
N PRO A 86 -23.90 -36.40 10.11
CA PRO A 86 -24.44 -37.65 9.60
C PRO A 86 -23.51 -38.84 9.86
N GLY A 87 -22.19 -38.66 9.74
CA GLY A 87 -21.21 -39.71 10.02
C GLY A 87 -21.20 -40.14 11.49
N VAL A 88 -21.39 -39.21 12.42
CA VAL A 88 -21.52 -39.49 13.85
C VAL A 88 -22.83 -40.23 14.15
N ILE A 89 -23.96 -39.76 13.59
CA ILE A 89 -25.27 -40.43 13.76
C ILE A 89 -25.22 -41.85 13.20
N PHE A 90 -24.62 -42.05 12.03
CA PHE A 90 -24.46 -43.37 11.43
C PHE A 90 -23.61 -44.30 12.30
N SER A 91 -22.48 -43.81 12.80
CA SER A 91 -21.58 -44.59 13.67
C SER A 91 -22.26 -44.98 14.98
N LEU A 92 -22.96 -44.05 15.64
CA LEU A 92 -23.74 -44.33 16.85
C LEU A 92 -24.87 -45.34 16.59
N SER A 93 -25.54 -45.26 15.44
CA SER A 93 -26.57 -46.22 15.06
C SER A 93 -26.00 -47.63 14.87
N CYS A 94 -24.80 -47.74 14.28
CA CYS A 94 -24.10 -49.01 14.12
C CYS A 94 -23.65 -49.60 15.47
N ILE A 95 -23.15 -48.77 16.39
CA ILE A 95 -22.73 -49.18 17.74
C ILE A 95 -23.91 -49.65 18.59
N ALA A 96 -25.04 -48.94 18.53
CA ALA A 96 -26.27 -49.35 19.22
C ALA A 96 -26.75 -50.72 18.72
N TYR A 97 -26.71 -50.93 17.40
CA TYR A 97 -27.06 -52.22 16.78
C TYR A 97 -26.13 -53.36 17.23
N SER A 98 -24.81 -53.15 17.25
CA SER A 98 -23.86 -54.18 17.72
C SER A 98 -24.06 -54.57 19.19
N ASN A 99 -24.69 -53.71 19.99
CA ASN A 99 -24.95 -53.92 21.42
C ASN A 99 -26.33 -54.55 21.70
N GLY A 100 -27.03 -55.09 20.69
CA GLY A 100 -28.17 -55.98 20.90
C GLY A 100 -29.56 -55.34 20.85
N SER A 101 -29.70 -54.11 20.36
CA SER A 101 -30.99 -53.44 20.19
C SER A 101 -31.76 -53.93 18.94
N GLY A 102 -32.11 -55.22 18.88
CA GLY A 102 -33.00 -55.81 17.86
C GLY A 102 -32.56 -55.69 16.38
N PRO A 103 -33.28 -56.33 15.44
CA PRO A 103 -32.97 -56.22 14.02
C PRO A 103 -33.33 -54.82 13.51
N MET A 104 -32.34 -53.99 13.19
CA MET A 104 -32.57 -52.77 12.41
C MET A 104 -33.03 -53.21 11.01
N PRO A 105 -34.22 -52.81 10.52
CA PRO A 105 -34.67 -53.20 9.19
C PRO A 105 -33.64 -52.73 8.16
N GLY A 106 -33.14 -53.61 7.28
CA GLY A 106 -32.12 -53.25 6.29
C GLY A 106 -32.50 -52.05 5.41
N ILE A 107 -33.81 -51.83 5.23
CA ILE A 107 -34.38 -50.64 4.60
C ILE A 107 -34.01 -49.37 5.38
N LEU A 108 -34.18 -49.36 6.70
CA LEU A 108 -33.91 -48.21 7.58
C LEU A 108 -32.42 -47.87 7.61
N LEU A 109 -31.55 -48.88 7.60
CA LEU A 109 -30.11 -48.70 7.46
C LEU A 109 -29.74 -48.10 6.09
N ALA A 110 -30.35 -48.60 5.01
CA ALA A 110 -30.16 -48.09 3.65
C ALA A 110 -30.60 -46.62 3.50
N TRP A 111 -31.73 -46.24 4.10
CA TRP A 111 -32.20 -44.84 4.13
C TRP A 111 -31.24 -43.93 4.89
N LEU A 112 -30.74 -44.35 6.06
CA LEU A 112 -29.75 -43.58 6.82
C LEU A 112 -28.44 -43.44 6.05
N THR A 113 -27.96 -44.48 5.37
CA THR A 113 -26.78 -44.38 4.49
C THR A 113 -27.02 -43.44 3.31
N GLY A 114 -28.19 -43.48 2.66
CA GLY A 114 -28.52 -42.58 1.55
C GLY A 114 -28.56 -41.12 1.98
N ILE A 115 -29.21 -40.81 3.11
CA ILE A 115 -29.30 -39.46 3.66
C ILE A 115 -27.92 -38.94 4.09
N THR A 116 -27.10 -39.79 4.73
CA THR A 116 -25.75 -39.40 5.18
C THR A 116 -24.82 -39.10 4.00
N VAL A 117 -24.88 -39.89 2.93
CA VAL A 117 -24.12 -39.64 1.69
C VAL A 117 -24.59 -38.36 0.99
N LEU A 118 -25.90 -38.13 0.86
CA LEU A 118 -26.45 -36.92 0.24
C LEU A 118 -26.10 -35.65 1.02
N LEU A 119 -26.24 -35.68 2.36
CA LEU A 119 -25.89 -34.55 3.23
C LEU A 119 -24.37 -34.31 3.23
N GLY A 120 -23.56 -35.36 3.28
CA GLY A 120 -22.10 -35.26 3.26
C GLY A 120 -21.56 -34.69 1.94
N THR A 121 -22.04 -35.19 0.80
CA THR A 121 -21.63 -34.70 -0.53
C THR A 121 -22.09 -33.26 -0.77
N GLY A 122 -23.34 -32.92 -0.42
CA GLY A 122 -23.86 -31.56 -0.52
C GLY A 122 -23.11 -30.57 0.37
N ALA A 123 -22.76 -30.97 1.58
CA ALA A 123 -21.97 -30.16 2.51
C ALA A 123 -20.54 -29.93 2.03
N LEU A 124 -19.87 -30.96 1.50
CA LEU A 124 -18.53 -30.84 0.91
C LEU A 124 -18.50 -29.91 -0.30
N TRP A 125 -19.49 -30.05 -1.20
CA TRP A 125 -19.63 -29.17 -2.36
C TRP A 125 -19.81 -27.71 -1.94
N ASN A 126 -20.73 -27.45 -0.99
CA ASN A 126 -20.95 -26.10 -0.49
C ASN A 126 -19.72 -25.55 0.24
N SER A 127 -19.01 -26.36 1.03
CA SER A 127 -17.76 -25.95 1.67
C SER A 127 -16.71 -25.53 0.64
N ARG A 128 -16.53 -26.31 -0.44
CA ARG A 128 -15.62 -26.00 -1.55
C ARG A 128 -16.02 -24.71 -2.26
N ARG A 129 -17.31 -24.52 -2.55
CA ARG A 129 -17.83 -23.26 -3.14
C ARG A 129 -17.47 -22.05 -2.29
N TRP A 130 -17.68 -22.11 -0.97
CA TRP A 130 -17.37 -21.00 -0.07
C TRP A 130 -15.86 -20.77 0.10
N ARG A 131 -15.04 -21.81 -0.02
CA ARG A 131 -13.58 -21.69 -0.07
C ARG A 131 -13.12 -20.89 -1.29
N ILE A 132 -13.65 -21.19 -2.47
CA ILE A 132 -13.33 -20.44 -3.71
C ILE A 132 -13.70 -18.96 -3.57
N VAL A 133 -14.87 -18.66 -3.00
CA VAL A 133 -15.29 -17.27 -2.72
C VAL A 133 -14.33 -16.58 -1.75
N ARG A 134 -13.82 -17.30 -0.76
CA ARG A 134 -12.83 -16.76 0.20
C ARG A 134 -11.50 -16.44 -0.49
N GLU A 135 -11.04 -17.31 -1.37
CA GLU A 135 -9.80 -17.09 -2.14
C GLU A 135 -9.93 -15.89 -3.08
N SER A 136 -11.03 -15.79 -3.84
CA SER A 136 -11.26 -14.67 -4.75
C SER A 136 -11.38 -13.34 -4.01
N THR A 137 -12.11 -13.30 -2.89
CA THR A 137 -12.20 -12.09 -2.05
C THR A 137 -10.84 -11.71 -1.45
N GLY A 138 -9.99 -12.69 -1.12
CA GLY A 138 -8.61 -12.44 -0.70
C GLY A 138 -7.78 -11.75 -1.78
N GLN A 139 -7.91 -12.18 -3.04
CA GLN A 139 -7.25 -11.54 -4.18
C GLN A 139 -7.75 -10.11 -4.39
N THR A 140 -9.06 -9.87 -4.28
CA THR A 140 -9.63 -8.51 -4.36
C THR A 140 -9.04 -7.59 -3.30
N VAL A 141 -8.97 -8.04 -2.04
CA VAL A 141 -8.39 -7.25 -0.94
C VAL A 141 -6.92 -6.93 -1.22
N SER A 142 -6.15 -7.92 -1.68
CA SER A 142 -4.72 -7.70 -2.02
C SER A 142 -4.53 -6.71 -3.15
N ALA A 143 -5.37 -6.75 -4.18
CA ALA A 143 -5.33 -5.80 -5.29
C ALA A 143 -5.67 -4.37 -4.82
N CYS A 144 -6.71 -4.22 -3.98
CA CYS A 144 -7.05 -2.94 -3.38
C CYS A 144 -5.94 -2.40 -2.48
N ASP A 145 -5.33 -3.23 -1.62
CA ASP A 145 -4.23 -2.83 -0.74
C ASP A 145 -3.03 -2.33 -1.57
N SER A 146 -2.70 -3.01 -2.68
CA SER A 146 -1.63 -2.54 -3.58
C SER A 146 -1.92 -1.18 -4.22
N ILE A 147 -3.17 -0.91 -4.57
CA ILE A 147 -3.57 0.40 -5.11
C ILE A 147 -3.33 1.49 -4.06
N PHE A 148 -3.76 1.24 -2.83
CA PHE A 148 -3.62 2.23 -1.77
C PHE A 148 -2.17 2.41 -1.30
N GLU A 149 -1.35 1.37 -1.30
CA GLU A 149 0.09 1.49 -1.05
C GLU A 149 0.78 2.35 -2.13
N ASN A 150 0.38 2.20 -3.39
CA ASN A 150 0.88 3.07 -4.46
C ASN A 150 0.43 4.53 -4.26
N PHE A 151 -0.84 4.75 -3.91
CA PHE A 151 -1.34 6.08 -3.59
C PHE A 151 -0.56 6.70 -2.42
N LYS A 152 -0.33 5.93 -1.35
CA LYS A 152 0.46 6.33 -0.20
C LYS A 152 1.87 6.75 -0.60
N ARG A 153 2.58 5.98 -1.44
CA ARG A 153 3.93 6.35 -1.91
C ARG A 153 3.95 7.67 -2.68
N SER A 154 2.94 7.92 -3.52
CA SER A 154 2.79 9.21 -4.21
C SER A 154 2.57 10.35 -3.21
N VAL A 155 1.70 10.14 -2.21
CA VAL A 155 1.42 11.11 -1.14
C VAL A 155 2.65 11.37 -0.27
N ASP A 156 3.37 10.34 0.16
CA ASP A 156 4.59 10.44 0.97
C ASP A 156 5.70 11.20 0.21
N SER A 157 5.71 11.14 -1.12
CA SER A 157 6.64 11.94 -1.93
C SER A 157 6.30 13.43 -1.92
N LEU A 158 5.02 13.78 -1.77
CA LEU A 158 4.58 15.16 -1.57
C LEU A 158 4.72 15.60 -0.11
N ASN A 159 4.44 14.73 0.86
CA ASN A 159 4.51 15.03 2.29
C ASN A 159 5.07 13.86 3.13
N PRO A 160 6.41 13.69 3.18
CA PRO A 160 7.03 12.53 3.82
C PRO A 160 6.96 12.54 5.35
N LEU A 161 6.70 13.70 5.96
CA LEU A 161 6.70 13.88 7.41
C LEU A 161 5.30 13.80 8.02
N GLY A 162 4.25 13.53 7.21
CA GLY A 162 2.83 13.54 7.57
C GLY A 162 2.58 13.71 9.06
N THR A 163 2.20 14.91 9.48
CA THR A 163 2.23 15.33 10.89
C THR A 163 1.18 14.61 11.75
N GLY A 164 0.27 13.85 11.13
CA GLY A 164 -0.83 13.15 11.78
C GLY A 164 -1.97 14.09 12.18
N LYS A 165 -1.80 15.40 11.95
CA LYS A 165 -2.80 16.44 12.19
C LYS A 165 -3.46 16.78 10.86
N THR A 166 -4.69 16.31 10.68
CA THR A 166 -5.44 16.41 9.43
C THR A 166 -5.62 17.82 8.89
N TYR A 167 -5.60 18.86 9.74
CA TYR A 167 -5.73 20.25 9.28
C TYR A 167 -4.44 20.82 8.70
N TRP A 168 -3.27 20.40 9.21
CA TRP A 168 -1.97 20.85 8.73
C TRP A 168 -1.44 20.00 7.58
N ASP A 169 -1.95 18.78 7.45
CA ASP A 169 -1.51 17.83 6.45
C ASP A 169 -2.16 18.04 5.09
N LEU A 170 -3.21 18.88 4.97
CA LEU A 170 -3.97 19.05 3.73
C LEU A 170 -3.05 19.39 2.55
N ILE A 171 -2.99 18.47 1.59
CA ILE A 171 -2.20 18.58 0.37
C ILE A 171 -3.12 19.18 -0.69
N THR A 172 -2.90 20.46 -0.99
CA THR A 172 -3.50 21.19 -2.11
C THR A 172 -2.45 21.51 -3.17
N SER A 173 -2.86 21.96 -4.35
CA SER A 173 -1.92 22.40 -5.39
C SER A 173 -1.05 23.56 -4.91
N GLU A 174 -1.62 24.47 -4.11
CA GLU A 174 -0.91 25.57 -3.45
C GLU A 174 0.16 25.05 -2.48
N TYR A 175 -0.20 24.11 -1.59
CA TYR A 175 0.76 23.48 -0.68
C TYR A 175 1.94 22.85 -1.45
N VAL A 176 1.65 22.15 -2.55
CA VAL A 176 2.69 21.51 -3.36
C VAL A 176 3.60 22.56 -4.03
N SER A 177 3.03 23.67 -4.52
CA SER A 177 3.78 24.79 -5.10
C SER A 177 4.67 25.47 -4.06
N ASP A 178 4.15 25.77 -2.87
CA ASP A 178 4.91 26.39 -1.77
C ASP A 178 6.04 25.48 -1.33
N LYS A 179 5.75 24.18 -1.19
CA LYS A 179 6.77 23.19 -0.85
C LYS A 179 7.83 23.02 -1.92
N ALA A 180 7.45 23.05 -3.20
CA ALA A 180 8.40 23.05 -4.30
C ALA A 180 9.32 24.27 -4.24
N THR A 181 8.77 25.44 -3.91
CA THR A 181 9.53 26.68 -3.69
C THR A 181 10.49 26.54 -2.53
N GLY A 182 10.05 26.09 -1.36
CA GLY A 182 10.94 25.89 -0.20
C GLY A 182 12.02 24.80 -0.42
N LEU A 183 11.75 23.78 -1.24
CA LEU A 183 12.78 22.83 -1.65
C LEU A 183 13.76 23.44 -2.65
N ALA A 184 13.29 24.28 -3.57
CA ALA A 184 14.16 25.02 -4.50
C ALA A 184 15.05 26.03 -3.75
N GLU A 185 14.54 26.69 -2.71
CA GLU A 185 15.36 27.55 -1.81
C GLU A 185 16.52 26.75 -1.20
N ARG A 186 16.26 25.54 -0.71
CA ARG A 186 17.32 24.67 -0.18
C ARG A 186 18.33 24.24 -1.22
N VAL A 187 17.92 24.07 -2.47
CA VAL A 187 18.83 23.77 -3.58
C VAL A 187 19.73 24.99 -3.83
N LEU A 188 19.14 26.18 -3.95
CA LEU A 188 19.88 27.43 -4.20
C LEU A 188 20.84 27.77 -3.05
N ASP A 189 20.41 27.65 -1.79
CA ASP A 189 21.27 27.84 -0.62
C ASP A 189 22.41 26.80 -0.57
N ALA A 190 22.13 25.54 -0.93
CA ALA A 190 23.18 24.52 -1.03
C ALA A 190 24.19 24.84 -2.14
N GLU A 191 23.73 25.30 -3.30
CA GLU A 191 24.57 25.71 -4.43
C GLU A 191 25.42 26.94 -4.06
N GLU A 192 24.84 27.95 -3.42
CA GLU A 192 25.57 29.12 -2.92
C GLU A 192 26.64 28.73 -1.88
N ARG A 193 26.32 27.82 -0.95
CA ARG A 193 27.28 27.31 0.03
C ARG A 193 28.41 26.52 -0.62
N PHE A 194 28.09 25.68 -1.61
CA PHE A 194 29.09 24.95 -2.38
C PHE A 194 30.01 25.90 -3.15
N ASP A 195 29.45 26.93 -3.78
CA ASP A 195 30.21 27.95 -4.49
C ASP A 195 31.10 28.77 -3.56
N ASN A 196 30.59 29.18 -2.40
CA ASN A 196 31.39 29.84 -1.38
C ASN A 196 32.47 28.93 -0.79
N CYS A 197 32.23 27.62 -0.73
CA CYS A 197 33.18 26.62 -0.25
C CYS A 197 34.33 26.45 -1.26
N ARG A 198 34.04 26.23 -2.55
CA ARG A 198 35.05 25.92 -3.58
C ARG A 198 36.01 27.07 -3.88
N HIS A 199 35.61 28.32 -3.64
CA HIS A 199 36.45 29.49 -3.90
C HIS A 199 37.31 29.93 -2.70
N LYS A 200 37.19 29.28 -1.53
CA LYS A 200 38.03 29.58 -0.35
C LYS A 200 39.45 29.02 -0.53
N ARG A 201 40.46 29.88 -0.32
CA ARG A 201 41.89 29.54 -0.50
C ARG A 201 42.40 28.33 0.29
N ASN A 202 41.84 28.06 1.47
CA ASN A 202 42.32 27.01 2.40
C ASN A 202 41.24 25.99 2.76
N VAL A 203 40.36 25.65 1.81
CA VAL A 203 39.28 24.68 2.06
C VAL A 203 39.79 23.25 1.89
N SER A 204 39.34 22.33 2.74
CA SER A 204 39.71 20.93 2.57
C SER A 204 38.95 20.32 1.38
N ARG A 205 39.57 19.34 0.70
CA ARG A 205 38.87 18.56 -0.34
C ARG A 205 37.62 17.88 0.22
N TYR A 206 37.67 17.45 1.48
CA TYR A 206 36.54 16.81 2.15
C TYR A 206 35.33 17.74 2.23
N ASP A 207 35.53 19.00 2.63
CA ASP A 207 34.43 19.98 2.78
C ASP A 207 33.76 20.32 1.44
N VAL A 208 34.55 20.41 0.36
CA VAL A 208 34.04 20.65 -0.99
C VAL A 208 33.21 19.45 -1.47
N VAL A 209 33.72 18.23 -1.28
CA VAL A 209 32.99 17.00 -1.65
C VAL A 209 31.70 16.85 -0.86
N TYR A 210 31.75 17.08 0.46
CA TYR A 210 30.56 17.01 1.33
C TYR A 210 29.51 18.05 0.90
N SER A 211 29.95 19.28 0.61
CA SER A 211 29.05 20.34 0.12
C SER A 211 28.41 19.98 -1.23
N GLY A 212 29.16 19.34 -2.14
CA GLY A 212 28.61 18.82 -3.40
C GLY A 212 27.57 17.73 -3.20
N GLN A 213 27.84 16.76 -2.31
CA GLN A 213 26.86 15.72 -1.96
C GLN A 213 25.59 16.27 -1.33
N TRP A 214 25.70 17.38 -0.60
CA TRP A 214 24.54 18.08 -0.05
C TRP A 214 23.68 18.70 -1.15
N VAL A 215 24.29 19.34 -2.17
CA VAL A 215 23.58 19.84 -3.36
C VAL A 215 22.82 18.70 -4.03
N ASP A 216 23.48 17.57 -4.31
CA ASP A 216 22.85 16.40 -4.92
C ASP A 216 21.65 15.88 -4.11
N SER A 217 21.78 15.89 -2.77
CA SER A 217 20.72 15.46 -1.86
C SER A 217 19.51 16.41 -1.89
N CYS A 218 19.74 17.72 -1.92
CA CYS A 218 18.70 18.73 -2.07
C CYS A 218 17.99 18.61 -3.42
N GLN A 219 18.76 18.50 -4.51
CA GLN A 219 18.22 18.33 -5.86
C GLN A 219 17.42 17.03 -5.99
N GLY A 220 17.89 15.95 -5.37
CA GLY A 220 17.18 14.67 -5.30
C GLY A 220 15.84 14.77 -4.57
N CYS A 221 15.77 15.54 -3.48
CA CYS A 221 14.51 15.82 -2.78
C CYS A 221 13.54 16.62 -3.64
N PHE A 222 14.01 17.71 -4.26
CA PHE A 222 13.20 18.52 -5.17
C PHE A 222 12.67 17.68 -6.34
N LYS A 223 13.54 16.86 -6.97
CA LYS A 223 13.17 15.99 -8.09
C LYS A 223 12.11 14.96 -7.71
N ARG A 224 12.19 14.35 -6.52
CA ARG A 224 11.18 13.39 -6.06
C ARG A 224 9.80 14.04 -5.91
N LEU A 225 9.73 15.20 -5.26
CA LEU A 225 8.49 15.97 -5.14
C LEU A 225 7.97 16.39 -6.52
N TRP A 226 8.85 16.90 -7.38
CA TRP A 226 8.51 17.32 -8.74
C TRP A 226 7.89 16.18 -9.55
N CYS A 227 8.54 15.01 -9.57
CA CYS A 227 8.05 13.85 -10.29
C CYS A 227 6.70 13.37 -9.75
N ALA A 228 6.50 13.35 -8.43
CA ALA A 228 5.19 12.99 -7.87
C ALA A 228 4.12 14.02 -8.28
N ALA A 229 4.38 15.31 -8.08
CA ALA A 229 3.46 16.39 -8.40
C ALA A 229 3.01 16.37 -9.87
N THR A 230 3.97 16.21 -10.79
CA THR A 230 3.71 16.27 -12.24
C THR A 230 3.22 14.94 -12.82
N ASN A 231 3.86 13.82 -12.49
CA ASN A 231 3.55 12.53 -13.12
C ASN A 231 2.37 11.82 -12.45
N ASP A 232 2.30 11.88 -11.11
CA ASP A 232 1.27 11.16 -10.37
C ASP A 232 0.02 12.01 -10.19
N PHE A 233 0.19 13.28 -9.82
CA PHE A 233 -0.93 14.19 -9.56
C PHE A 233 -1.25 15.12 -10.73
N GLY A 234 -0.40 15.24 -11.76
CA GLY A 234 -0.72 16.07 -12.93
C GLY A 234 -0.76 17.57 -12.67
N ILE A 235 -0.08 18.04 -11.63
CA ILE A 235 0.03 19.46 -11.33
C ILE A 235 0.96 20.10 -12.36
N GLU A 236 0.49 21.14 -13.03
CA GLU A 236 1.31 21.97 -13.89
C GLU A 236 2.15 22.91 -13.02
N LEU A 237 3.44 22.63 -12.92
CA LEU A 237 4.41 23.46 -12.23
C LEU A 237 5.37 24.05 -13.25
N ASP A 238 5.60 25.37 -13.20
CA ASP A 238 6.67 26.01 -13.94
C ASP A 238 7.94 26.02 -13.09
N LYS A 239 8.94 25.24 -13.52
CA LYS A 239 10.21 25.12 -12.80
C LYS A 239 10.93 26.46 -12.77
N ALA A 240 10.89 27.23 -13.86
CA ALA A 240 11.57 28.52 -13.92
C ALA A 240 10.96 29.52 -12.95
N ASP A 241 9.63 29.59 -12.88
CA ASP A 241 8.92 30.43 -11.91
C ASP A 241 9.20 30.03 -10.46
N ILE A 242 9.23 28.73 -10.16
CA ILE A 242 9.54 28.23 -8.80
C ILE A 242 10.95 28.64 -8.37
N TYR A 243 11.96 28.46 -9.23
CA TYR A 243 13.33 28.89 -8.90
C TYR A 243 13.45 30.42 -8.82
N ARG A 244 12.69 31.17 -9.61
CA ARG A 244 12.64 32.65 -9.52
C ARG A 244 12.06 33.10 -8.18
N LYS A 245 10.96 32.50 -7.74
CA LYS A 245 10.33 32.76 -6.43
C LYS A 245 11.28 32.41 -5.28
N ALA A 246 11.94 31.25 -5.37
CA ALA A 246 12.91 30.81 -4.38
C ALA A 246 14.11 31.77 -4.25
N ALA A 247 14.67 32.23 -5.38
CA ALA A 247 15.75 33.21 -5.37
C ALA A 247 15.32 34.54 -4.73
N ALA A 248 14.15 35.07 -5.09
CA ALA A 248 13.60 36.30 -4.51
C ALA A 248 13.33 36.19 -3.00
N SER A 249 12.91 35.00 -2.53
CA SER A 249 12.70 34.71 -1.11
C SER A 249 14.03 34.71 -0.33
N LEU A 250 15.06 34.06 -0.89
CA LEU A 250 16.41 34.05 -0.30
C LEU A 250 17.02 35.46 -0.23
N GLU A 251 16.82 36.29 -1.24
CA GLU A 251 17.30 37.68 -1.23
C GLU A 251 16.62 38.52 -0.14
N LYS A 252 15.30 38.35 0.08
CA LYS A 252 14.57 39.01 1.17
C LYS A 252 15.02 38.57 2.56
N GLY A 253 15.53 37.34 2.68
CA GLY A 253 16.08 36.79 3.92
C GLY A 253 17.49 37.27 4.26
N LYS A 254 18.22 37.88 3.30
CA LYS A 254 19.54 38.48 3.54
C LYS A 254 19.32 39.88 4.12
N ALA A 255 19.66 40.07 5.39
CA ALA A 255 19.65 41.40 6.02
C ALA A 255 20.45 42.41 5.17
N PRO A 256 20.02 43.69 5.07
CA PRO A 256 20.76 44.69 4.31
C PRO A 256 22.20 44.76 4.84
N VAL A 257 23.16 44.52 3.95
CA VAL A 257 24.57 44.73 4.25
C VAL A 257 24.75 46.24 4.41
N GLU A 258 24.97 46.71 5.64
CA GLU A 258 25.35 48.10 5.86
C GLU A 258 26.59 48.40 5.02
N PRO A 259 26.57 49.46 4.18
CA PRO A 259 27.75 49.86 3.45
C PRO A 259 28.85 50.26 4.45
N ARG A 260 30.01 49.61 4.35
CA ARG A 260 31.23 49.98 5.08
C ARG A 260 31.86 51.23 4.49
#